data_AF-A0A081A373-F1
#
_entry.id   AF-A0A081A373-F1
#
_cell.length_a   1.000
_cell.length_b   1.000
_cell.length_c   1.000
_cell.angle_alpha   90.00
_cell.angle_beta   90.00
_cell.angle_gamma   90.00
#
_symmetry.space_group_name_H-M   'P 1'
#
loop_
_entity.id
_entity.type
_entity.pdbx_description
1 polymer ?
#
loop_
_entity_poly.entity_id
_entity_poly.type
_entity_poly.pdbx_seq_one_letter_code
_entity_poly.pdbx_strand_id
1 'polypeptide(L)'
;MFLTCCAESTYCLQCEINVGMQQLASEKPGVNRVTMPDEPAAVIENMCSVLGCAHPEHYLAVMGRFYSCATLAVQLLAMNVYIQGISLPIWNDVAKRGEHSADKGVV
;
A
#
# COMPACT_ATOMS: atom_id res chain seq x y z
N MET A 1 -4.59 11.92 1.43
CA MET A 1 -5.92 11.54 1.95
C MET A 1 -6.19 10.10 1.54
N PHE A 2 -6.66 9.27 2.47
CA PHE A 2 -7.06 7.88 2.26
C PHE A 2 -8.53 7.72 2.64
N LEU A 3 -9.29 7.00 1.82
CA LEU A 3 -10.72 6.74 2.03
C LEU A 3 -11.00 5.26 1.78
N THR A 4 -11.66 4.60 2.72
CA THR A 4 -12.28 3.29 2.51
C THR A 4 -13.78 3.48 2.44
N CYS A 5 -14.39 3.12 1.31
CA CYS A 5 -15.83 3.28 1.12
C CYS A 5 -16.45 1.96 0.62
N CYS A 6 -17.70 1.73 1.01
CA CYS A 6 -18.49 0.63 0.50
C CYS A 6 -18.82 0.90 -0.98
N ALA A 7 -18.51 -0.05 -1.86
CA ALA A 7 -18.73 0.11 -3.30
C ALA A 7 -20.23 0.19 -3.68
N GLU A 8 -21.11 -0.45 -2.90
CA GLU A 8 -22.55 -0.49 -3.17
C GLU A 8 -23.25 0.79 -2.72
N SER A 9 -22.98 1.24 -1.49
CA SER A 9 -23.69 2.39 -0.90
C SER A 9 -22.98 3.72 -1.10
N THR A 10 -21.74 3.71 -1.60
CA THR A 10 -20.82 4.87 -1.67
C THR A 10 -20.45 5.48 -0.31
N TYR A 11 -20.90 4.89 0.79
CA TYR A 11 -20.63 5.38 2.14
C TYR A 11 -19.17 5.12 2.52
N CYS A 12 -18.48 6.15 3.01
CA CYS A 12 -17.10 6.03 3.46
C CYS A 12 -17.04 5.65 4.93
N LEU A 13 -16.46 4.47 5.16
CA LEU A 13 -16.31 3.84 6.47
C LEU A 13 -15.12 4.41 7.24
N GLN A 14 -14.08 4.85 6.52
CA GLN A 14 -12.86 5.41 7.10
C GLN A 14 -12.33 6.55 6.22
N CYS A 15 -11.87 7.62 6.86
CA CYS A 15 -11.23 8.76 6.21
C CYS A 15 -10.01 9.19 7.02
N GLU A 16 -8.84 9.17 6.38
CA GLU A 16 -7.60 9.65 6.96
C GLU A 16 -7.00 10.76 6.10
N ILE A 17 -6.73 11.90 6.72
CA ILE A 17 -6.16 13.07 6.05
C ILE A 17 -4.67 13.13 6.37
N ASN A 18 -3.86 12.63 5.44
CA ASN A 18 -2.42 12.88 5.45
C ASN A 18 -2.13 14.35 5.15
N VAL A 19 -1.95 15.14 6.21
CA VAL A 19 -1.40 16.49 6.13
C VAL A 19 0.12 16.30 6.01
N GLY A 20 0.63 16.36 4.77
CA GLY A 20 2.03 16.06 4.46
C GLY A 20 3.00 16.68 5.47
N MET A 21 4.03 15.92 5.85
CA MET A 21 5.01 16.23 6.89
C MET A 21 5.28 17.73 6.99
N GLN A 22 4.71 18.39 8.01
CA GLN A 22 5.39 19.53 8.60
C GLN A 22 6.69 18.93 9.13
N GLN A 23 7.80 19.19 8.44
CA GLN A 23 9.14 18.90 8.91
C GLN A 23 9.33 19.66 10.24
N LEU A 24 8.88 19.09 11.35
CA LEU A 24 9.50 19.31 12.64
C LEU A 24 10.89 18.68 12.52
N ALA A 25 11.78 19.50 11.98
CA ALA A 25 13.17 19.21 11.74
C ALA A 25 13.81 18.73 13.05
N SER A 26 14.11 17.44 13.11
CA SER A 26 15.38 16.99 13.67
C SER A 26 16.25 16.62 12.49
N GLU A 27 17.22 17.49 12.23
CA GLU A 27 18.04 17.58 11.04
C GLU A 27 18.87 16.33 10.77
N LYS A 28 18.80 15.79 9.55
CA LYS A 28 20.00 15.30 8.83
C LYS A 28 19.86 15.63 7.34
N PRO A 29 20.66 16.58 6.81
CA PRO A 29 20.64 16.91 5.39
C PRO A 29 21.43 15.84 4.62
N GLY A 30 20.84 15.29 3.55
CA GLY A 30 21.61 14.47 2.60
C GLY A 30 20.90 13.26 1.97
N VAL A 31 19.66 12.93 2.34
CA VAL A 31 18.95 11.82 1.68
C VAL A 31 17.89 12.39 0.75
N ASN A 32 18.14 12.27 -0.55
CA ASN A 32 17.15 12.45 -1.60
C ASN A 32 16.09 11.35 -1.44
N ARG A 33 15.10 11.64 -0.61
CA ARG A 33 14.09 10.70 -0.14
C ARG A 33 12.94 10.64 -1.15
N VAL A 34 13.15 9.97 -2.27
CA VAL A 34 12.03 9.23 -2.91
C VAL A 34 11.80 8.00 -2.05
N THR A 35 11.35 8.23 -0.82
CA THR A 35 10.95 7.18 0.09
C THR A 35 9.44 7.12 -0.06
N MET A 36 8.95 5.95 -0.46
CA MET A 36 7.58 5.50 -0.25
C MET A 36 7.60 4.44 0.87
N PRO A 37 7.90 4.77 2.15
CA PRO A 37 8.10 3.74 3.17
C PRO A 37 6.86 3.54 4.05
N ASP A 38 5.94 4.53 4.13
CA ASP A 38 4.88 4.53 5.15
C ASP A 38 3.46 4.31 4.56
N GLU A 39 3.29 4.38 3.23
CA GLU A 39 1.96 4.26 2.62
C GLU A 39 1.33 2.87 2.75
N PRO A 40 2.04 1.74 2.53
CA PRO A 40 1.42 0.41 2.67
C PRO A 40 0.95 0.12 4.09
N ALA A 41 1.73 0.51 5.10
CA ALA A 41 1.39 0.29 6.50
C ALA A 41 0.11 1.03 6.90
N ALA A 42 0.00 2.31 6.53
CA ALA A 42 -1.21 3.09 6.79
C ALA A 42 -2.45 2.50 6.10
N VAL A 43 -2.31 1.94 4.90
CA VAL A 43 -3.43 1.25 4.22
C VAL A 43 -3.85 0.00 4.99
N ILE A 44 -2.90 -0.81 5.45
CA ILE A 44 -3.20 -2.01 6.25
C ILE A 44 -3.90 -1.65 7.55
N GLU A 45 -3.40 -0.64 8.29
CA GLU A 45 -4.02 -0.17 9.54
C GLU A 45 -5.45 0.32 9.33
N ASN A 46 -5.70 1.08 8.26
CA ASN A 46 -7.05 1.52 7.91
C ASN A 46 -7.96 0.36 7.49
N MET A 47 -7.45 -0.64 6.79
CA MET A 47 -8.25 -1.82 6.45
C MET A 47 -8.57 -2.64 7.71
N CYS A 48 -7.62 -2.77 8.63
CA CYS A 48 -7.86 -3.41 9.93
C CYS A 48 -8.89 -2.65 10.77
N SER A 49 -8.96 -1.32 10.70
CA SER A 49 -9.96 -0.56 11.45
C SER A 49 -11.37 -0.72 10.89
N VAL A 50 -11.50 -0.84 9.56
CA VAL A 50 -12.80 -1.02 8.89
C VAL A 50 -13.29 -2.46 8.98
N LEU A 51 -12.43 -3.39 8.59
CA LEU A 51 -12.78 -4.79 8.50
C LEU A 51 -12.71 -5.40 9.91
N GLY A 52 -11.64 -5.13 10.67
CA GLY A 52 -11.28 -5.87 11.88
C GLY A 52 -10.14 -6.85 11.60
N CYS A 53 -9.35 -7.20 12.62
CA CYS A 53 -8.08 -7.93 12.43
C CYS A 53 -8.21 -9.41 12.02
N ALA A 54 -9.43 -9.98 12.00
CA ALA A 54 -9.65 -11.36 11.58
C ALA A 54 -11.12 -11.58 11.23
N HIS A 55 -11.43 -11.71 9.93
CA HIS A 55 -12.76 -12.11 9.47
C HIS A 55 -12.66 -13.30 8.52
N PRO A 56 -13.60 -14.26 8.63
CA PRO A 56 -13.67 -15.40 7.70
C PRO A 56 -14.15 -14.98 6.30
N GLU A 57 -14.71 -13.77 6.18
CA GLU A 57 -15.22 -13.21 4.93
C GLU A 57 -14.08 -12.77 4.01
N HIS A 58 -14.29 -12.92 2.70
CA HIS A 58 -13.37 -12.45 1.67
C HIS A 58 -13.87 -11.12 1.10
N TYR A 59 -12.99 -10.12 1.03
CA TYR A 59 -13.31 -8.79 0.52
C TYR A 59 -12.59 -8.51 -0.80
N LEU A 60 -13.21 -7.73 -1.67
CA LEU A 60 -12.57 -7.16 -2.85
C LEU A 60 -12.41 -5.65 -2.66
N ALA A 61 -11.17 -5.17 -2.62
CA ALA A 61 -10.84 -3.76 -2.61
C ALA A 61 -10.49 -3.29 -4.03
N VAL A 62 -11.16 -2.25 -4.50
CA VAL A 62 -10.79 -1.55 -5.74
C VAL A 62 -9.90 -0.37 -5.37
N MET A 63 -8.66 -0.39 -5.85
CA MET A 63 -7.65 0.60 -5.47
C MET A 63 -7.17 1.45 -6.63
N GLY A 64 -6.91 2.72 -6.33
CA GLY A 64 -6.27 3.64 -7.26
C GLY A 64 -4.80 3.29 -7.52
N ARG A 65 -4.24 3.84 -8.60
CA ARG A 65 -2.88 3.57 -9.08
C ARG A 65 -1.76 3.83 -8.08
N PHE A 66 -1.97 4.71 -7.11
CA PHE A 66 -0.98 5.08 -6.10
C PHE A 66 -0.86 4.04 -4.98
N TYR A 67 -1.90 3.24 -4.76
CA TYR A 67 -1.95 2.17 -3.76
C TYR A 67 -1.77 0.77 -4.38
N SER A 68 -1.51 0.69 -5.68
CA SER A 68 -1.41 -0.58 -6.40
C SER A 68 0.05 -1.03 -6.50
N CYS A 69 0.55 -1.75 -5.49
CA CYS A 69 1.88 -2.37 -5.50
C CYS A 69 1.84 -3.83 -4.97
N ALA A 70 2.81 -4.65 -5.38
CA ALA A 70 2.83 -6.08 -5.08
C ALA A 70 2.95 -6.37 -3.57
N THR A 71 3.77 -5.60 -2.84
CA THR A 71 3.97 -5.80 -1.40
C THR A 71 2.68 -5.59 -0.61
N LEU A 72 1.96 -4.49 -0.90
CA LEU A 72 0.66 -4.22 -0.27
C LEU A 72 -0.36 -5.30 -0.67
N ALA A 73 -0.29 -5.82 -1.89
CA ALA A 73 -1.17 -6.88 -2.33
C ALA A 73 -1.01 -8.19 -1.55
N VAL A 74 0.22 -8.59 -1.27
CA VAL A 74 0.49 -9.78 -0.44
C VAL A 74 0.00 -9.57 0.98
N GLN A 75 0.19 -8.37 1.56
CA GLN A 75 -0.26 -8.07 2.92
C GLN A 75 -1.79 -8.07 3.04
N LEU A 76 -2.51 -7.47 2.09
CA LEU A 76 -3.97 -7.47 2.05
C LEU A 76 -4.53 -8.88 1.82
N LEU A 77 -3.87 -9.70 1.00
CA LEU A 77 -4.25 -11.10 0.78
C LEU A 77 -4.19 -11.92 2.08
N ALA A 78 -3.19 -11.67 2.95
CA ALA A 78 -3.10 -12.31 4.26
C ALA A 78 -4.26 -11.94 5.20
N MET A 79 -5.01 -10.88 4.90
CA MET A 79 -6.22 -10.45 5.62
C MET A 79 -7.51 -10.81 4.86
N ASN A 80 -7.46 -11.74 3.90
CA ASN A 80 -8.59 -12.11 3.04
C ASN A 80 -9.13 -10.98 2.14
N VAL A 81 -8.29 -9.96 1.85
CA VAL A 81 -8.64 -8.84 0.97
C VAL A 81 -7.95 -9.00 -0.38
N TYR A 82 -8.74 -9.30 -1.40
CA TYR A 82 -8.32 -9.28 -2.80
C TYR A 82 -8.31 -7.86 -3.35
N ILE A 83 -7.48 -7.60 -4.34
CA ILE A 83 -7.32 -6.26 -4.89
C ILE A 83 -7.52 -6.28 -6.39
N GLN A 84 -8.27 -5.31 -6.87
CA GLN A 84 -8.30 -4.91 -8.27
C GLN A 84 -7.82 -3.46 -8.38
N GLY A 85 -6.75 -3.24 -9.14
CA GLY A 85 -6.15 -1.92 -9.29
C GLY A 85 -5.35 -1.79 -10.58
N ILE A 86 -4.89 -0.56 -10.85
CA ILE A 86 -4.06 -0.26 -12.01
C ILE A 86 -2.61 -0.15 -11.56
N SER A 87 -1.78 -1.10 -11.99
CA SER A 87 -0.32 -1.00 -11.78
C SER A 87 0.28 0.03 -12.73
N LEU A 88 1.06 0.97 -12.20
CA LEU A 88 1.81 1.90 -13.06
C LEU A 88 3.03 1.18 -13.67
N PRO A 89 3.36 1.42 -14.95
CA PRO A 89 4.48 0.77 -15.64
C PRO A 89 5.83 0.92 -14.94
N ILE A 90 6.03 2.01 -14.17
CA ILE A 90 7.26 2.28 -13.41
C ILE A 90 7.56 1.20 -12.35
N TRP A 91 6.54 0.49 -11.86
CA TRP A 91 6.71 -0.61 -10.90
C TRP A 91 7.12 -1.92 -11.58
N ASN A 92 6.90 -2.08 -12.88
CA ASN A 92 7.33 -3.28 -13.63
C ASN A 92 8.87 -3.37 -13.73
N ASP A 93 9.58 -2.23 -13.77
CA ASP A 93 11.05 -2.21 -13.77
C ASP A 93 11.68 -2.51 -12.41
N VAL A 94 10.93 -2.34 -11.31
CA VAL A 94 11.38 -2.75 -9.97
C VAL A 94 11.28 -4.27 -9.82
N ALA A 95 10.20 -4.88 -10.34
CA ALA A 95 10.05 -6.33 -10.37
C ALA A 95 11.18 -7.02 -11.17
N LYS A 96 11.50 -6.50 -12.37
CA LYS A 96 12.60 -7.01 -13.22
C LYS A 96 13.99 -6.89 -12.58
N ARG A 97 14.22 -5.86 -11.76
CA ARG A 97 15.50 -5.69 -11.04
C ARG A 97 15.67 -6.67 -9.88
N GLY A 98 14.57 -7.13 -9.28
CA GLY A 98 14.59 -8.20 -8.27
C GLY A 98 15.03 -9.55 -8.86
N GLU A 99 14.58 -9.87 -10.06
CA GLU A 99 14.96 -11.11 -10.78
C GLU A 99 16.47 -11.12 -11.12
N HIS A 100 17.02 -9.98 -11.54
CA HIS A 100 18.46 -9.88 -11.84
C HIS A 100 19.37 -9.97 -10.61
N SER A 101 18.84 -9.76 -9.40
CA SER A 101 19.61 -9.86 -8.15
C SER A 101 19.52 -11.25 -7.51
N ALA A 102 18.51 -12.06 -7.86
CA ALA A 102 18.38 -13.44 -7.39
C ALA A 102 19.32 -14.42 -8.13
N ASP A 103 19.83 -14.05 -9.31
CA ASP A 103 20.66 -14.92 -10.15
C ASP A 103 22.18 -14.83 -9.85
N LYS A 104 22.61 -14.05 -8.85
CA LYS A 104 24.03 -13.93 -8.45
C LYS A 104 24.39 -14.71 -7.19
N GLY A 105 23.57 -15.68 -6.82
CA GLY A 105 23.65 -16.39 -5.55
C GLY A 105 24.12 -17.85 -5.62
N VAL A 106 24.86 -18.31 -6.63
CA VAL A 106 25.62 -19.59 -6.56
C VAL A 106 26.82 -19.53 -7.52
N VAL A 107 28.02 -19.30 -6.97
CA VAL A 107 29.29 -19.99 -7.31
C VAL A 107 30.13 -20.03 -6.05
#